data_AF-A0A2J8PNN5-F1
#
_entry.id   AF-A0A2J8PNN5-F1
#
_cell.length_a   1.000
_cell.length_b   1.000
_cell.length_c   1.000
_cell.angle_alpha   90.00
_cell.angle_beta   90.00
_cell.angle_gamma   90.00
#
_symmetry.space_group_name_H-M   'P 1'
#
loop_
_entity.id
_entity.type
_entity.pdbx_description
1 polymer ?
#
loop_
_entity_poly.entity_id
_entity_poly.type
_entity_poly.pdbx_seq_one_letter_code
_entity_poly.pdbx_strand_id
1 'polypeptide(L)'
;LYNKGFIYLDVPISDDSCIAVPPLEGFVMNRVQGDYFETLLYKIFVSIDEHTNVAELANVLEIDLSLVKNAVSMYCRLGFAHKKGQVINLDQLHSSWKNVPSVNRLKGGVSPC
;
A
#
# COMPACT_ATOMS: atom_id res chain seq x y z
N LEU A 1 -23.54 2.91 -6.33
CA LEU A 1 -22.38 3.54 -5.65
C LEU A 1 -22.04 4.89 -6.27
N TYR A 2 -21.69 4.94 -7.55
CA TYR A 2 -21.26 6.17 -8.24
C TYR A 2 -22.28 7.33 -8.18
N ASN A 3 -23.56 7.08 -8.47
CA ASN A 3 -24.61 8.11 -8.41
C ASN A 3 -24.92 8.63 -7.00
N LYS A 4 -24.36 8.00 -5.96
CA LYS A 4 -24.44 8.44 -4.56
C LYS A 4 -23.16 9.15 -4.11
N GLY A 5 -22.22 9.42 -5.03
CA GLY A 5 -20.94 10.08 -4.75
C GLY A 5 -19.84 9.15 -4.22
N PHE A 6 -20.10 7.84 -4.10
CA PHE A 6 -19.11 6.90 -3.58
C PHE A 6 -18.30 6.27 -4.73
N ILE A 7 -16.99 6.48 -4.71
CA ILE A 7 -16.02 5.89 -5.63
C ILE A 7 -15.18 4.90 -4.82
N TYR A 8 -15.15 3.64 -5.26
CA TYR A 8 -14.25 2.64 -4.70
C TYR A 8 -13.01 2.54 -5.60
N LEU A 9 -11.85 2.91 -5.06
CA LEU A 9 -10.58 2.74 -5.75
C LEU A 9 -9.88 1.51 -5.15
N ASP A 10 -9.56 0.54 -6.00
CA ASP A 10 -8.82 -0.66 -5.61
C ASP A 10 -7.36 -0.53 -6.07
N VAL A 11 -6.42 -0.82 -5.17
CA VAL A 11 -5.01 -1.01 -5.56
C VAL A 11 -4.78 -2.52 -5.62
N PRO A 12 -4.58 -3.10 -6.82
CA PRO A 12 -4.45 -4.54 -6.98
C PRO A 12 -3.13 -5.02 -6.35
N ILE A 13 -3.24 -6.03 -5.47
CA ILE A 13 -2.11 -6.62 -4.77
C ILE A 13 -1.96 -8.08 -5.21
N SER A 14 -0.87 -8.38 -5.93
CA SER A 14 -0.48 -9.75 -6.28
C SER A 14 0.20 -10.44 -5.10
N ASP A 15 0.07 -11.76 -5.03
CA ASP A 15 0.62 -12.66 -4.00
C ASP A 15 2.14 -12.54 -3.85
N ASP A 16 2.82 -12.36 -4.99
CA ASP A 16 4.26 -12.21 -5.15
C ASP A 16 4.75 -10.77 -4.91
N SER A 17 3.86 -9.83 -4.60
CA SER A 17 4.27 -8.43 -4.36
C SER A 17 5.05 -8.31 -3.05
N CYS A 18 6.24 -7.74 -3.09
CA CYS A 18 6.92 -7.21 -1.91
C CYS A 18 6.43 -5.78 -1.64
N ILE A 19 6.18 -5.44 -0.38
CA ILE A 19 5.63 -4.15 0.03
C ILE A 19 6.62 -3.48 0.96
N ALA A 20 6.85 -2.18 0.75
CA ALA A 20 7.72 -1.38 1.59
C ALA A 20 6.93 -0.25 2.27
N VAL A 21 7.17 -0.07 3.56
CA VAL A 21 6.70 1.05 4.36
C VAL A 21 7.88 2.01 4.52
N PRO A 22 7.84 3.25 3.99
CA PRO A 22 8.90 4.20 4.21
C PRO A 22 8.95 4.61 5.70
N PRO A 23 10.08 5.15 6.18
CA PRO A 23 10.15 5.72 7.52
C PRO A 23 9.03 6.76 7.72
N LEU A 24 8.16 6.53 8.69
CA LEU A 24 7.04 7.40 8.96
C LEU A 24 7.39 8.37 10.10
N GLU A 25 7.96 9.52 9.77
CA GLU A 25 8.28 10.56 10.77
C GLU A 25 7.01 11.07 11.47
N GLY A 26 7.01 11.05 12.81
CA GLY A 26 5.88 11.51 13.61
C GLY A 26 4.61 10.66 13.51
N PHE A 27 4.68 9.47 12.90
CA PHE A 27 3.53 8.58 12.80
C PHE A 27 3.25 7.88 14.11
N VAL A 28 1.97 7.93 14.51
CA VAL A 28 1.46 7.24 15.69
C VAL A 28 0.30 6.36 15.25
N MET A 29 0.49 5.05 15.32
CA MET A 29 -0.60 4.09 15.26
C MET A 29 -0.92 3.68 16.69
N ASN A 30 -1.88 4.37 17.30
CA ASN A 30 -2.34 4.04 18.64
C ASN A 30 -2.92 2.63 18.64
N ARG A 31 -2.42 1.79 19.55
CA ARG A 31 -2.98 0.46 19.77
C ARG A 31 -4.21 0.60 20.68
N VAL A 32 -5.39 0.78 20.09
CA VAL A 32 -6.64 0.78 20.86
C VAL A 32 -7.06 -0.68 21.10
N GLN A 33 -7.48 -0.99 22.32
CA GLN A 33 -8.00 -2.32 22.65
C GLN A 33 -9.50 -2.39 22.34
N GLY A 34 -9.94 -3.49 21.75
CA GLY A 34 -11.37 -3.79 21.54
C GLY A 34 -11.82 -3.85 20.09
N ASP A 35 -11.02 -3.35 19.14
CA ASP A 35 -11.29 -3.52 17.71
C ASP A 35 -10.39 -4.61 17.09
N TYR A 36 -11.04 -5.67 16.60
CA TYR A 36 -10.37 -6.76 15.89
C TYR A 36 -9.68 -6.27 14.62
N PHE A 37 -10.29 -5.34 13.89
CA PHE A 37 -9.75 -4.84 12.63
C PHE A 37 -8.52 -3.97 12.86
N GLU A 38 -8.54 -3.06 13.83
CA GLU A 38 -7.32 -2.30 14.19
C GLU A 38 -6.20 -3.21 14.67
N THR A 39 -6.53 -4.25 15.45
CA THR A 39 -5.54 -5.24 15.90
C THR A 39 -4.93 -6.00 14.72
N LEU A 40 -5.76 -6.40 13.75
CA LEU A 40 -5.33 -7.07 12.52
C LEU A 40 -4.41 -6.17 11.69
N LEU A 41 -4.84 -4.92 11.47
CA LEU A 41 -4.09 -3.92 10.73
C LEU A 41 -2.74 -3.67 11.39
N TYR A 42 -2.72 -3.41 12.70
CA TYR A 42 -1.48 -3.19 13.44
C TYR A 42 -0.51 -4.36 13.28
N LYS A 43 -0.98 -5.61 13.42
CA LYS A 43 -0.16 -6.81 13.21
C LYS A 43 0.45 -6.86 11.81
N ILE A 44 -0.36 -6.64 10.78
CA ILE A 44 0.14 -6.64 9.40
C ILE A 44 1.15 -5.49 9.21
N PHE A 45 0.83 -4.30 9.70
CA PHE A 45 1.66 -3.11 9.54
C PHE A 45 3.06 -3.28 10.13
N VAL A 46 3.17 -3.80 11.36
CA VAL A 46 4.47 -4.02 12.02
C VAL A 46 5.26 -5.20 11.47
N SER A 47 4.63 -6.05 10.66
CA SER A 47 5.25 -7.24 10.07
C SER A 47 5.56 -7.13 8.59
N ILE A 48 5.15 -6.02 7.93
CA ILE A 48 5.58 -5.75 6.55
C ILE A 48 7.09 -5.56 6.53
N ASP A 49 7.74 -6.31 5.63
CA ASP A 49 9.17 -6.23 5.33
C ASP A 49 9.36 -6.22 3.82
N GLU A 50 10.34 -5.45 3.34
CA GLU A 50 10.56 -5.24 1.90
C GLU A 50 11.14 -6.46 1.17
N HIS A 51 11.52 -7.51 1.89
CA HIS A 51 12.03 -8.78 1.36
C HIS A 51 11.02 -9.92 1.47
N THR A 52 9.87 -9.70 2.13
CA THR A 52 8.82 -10.70 2.31
C THR A 52 7.66 -10.39 1.36
N ASN A 53 7.20 -11.38 0.58
CA ASN A 53 6.03 -11.17 -0.28
C ASN A 53 4.70 -11.33 0.48
N VAL A 54 3.59 -10.88 -0.11
CA VAL A 54 2.28 -10.90 0.55
C VAL A 54 1.82 -12.31 0.95
N ALA A 55 2.12 -13.33 0.12
CA ALA A 55 1.78 -14.71 0.44
C ALA A 55 2.56 -15.25 1.65
N GLU A 56 3.86 -14.99 1.72
CA GLU A 56 4.71 -15.34 2.86
C GLU A 56 4.27 -14.61 4.12
N LEU A 57 3.98 -13.31 4.03
CA LEU A 57 3.48 -12.52 5.15
C LEU A 57 2.19 -13.10 5.73
N ALA A 58 1.25 -13.51 4.87
CA ALA A 58 0.00 -14.14 5.29
C ALA A 58 0.24 -15.46 6.02
N ASN A 59 1.16 -16.29 5.51
CA ASN A 59 1.53 -17.56 6.13
C ASN A 59 2.19 -17.34 7.50
N VAL A 60 3.13 -16.40 7.62
CA VAL A 60 3.85 -16.10 8.87
C VAL A 60 2.90 -15.59 9.96
N LEU A 61 1.93 -14.76 9.57
CA LEU A 61 0.95 -14.21 10.52
C LEU A 61 -0.23 -15.15 10.80
N GLU A 62 -0.34 -16.25 10.06
CA GLU A 62 -1.50 -17.16 10.06
C GLU A 62 -2.83 -16.42 9.82
N ILE A 63 -2.81 -15.47 8.87
CA ILE A 63 -3.95 -14.66 8.47
C ILE A 63 -4.36 -15.05 7.05
N ASP A 64 -5.66 -15.04 6.78
CA ASP A 64 -6.17 -15.25 5.42
C ASP A 64 -5.54 -14.26 4.41
N LEU A 65 -5.06 -14.80 3.29
CA LEU A 65 -4.36 -14.03 2.26
C LEU A 65 -5.19 -12.86 1.73
N SER A 66 -6.53 -13.01 1.64
CA SER A 66 -7.40 -11.93 1.16
C SER A 66 -7.45 -10.77 2.15
N LEU A 67 -7.41 -11.04 3.46
CA LEU A 67 -7.36 -10.00 4.49
C LEU A 67 -6.03 -9.23 4.45
N VAL A 68 -4.92 -9.94 4.25
CA VAL A 68 -3.60 -9.28 4.10
C VAL A 68 -3.57 -8.40 2.85
N LYS A 69 -4.05 -8.89 1.71
CA LYS A 69 -4.15 -8.10 0.47
C LYS A 69 -5.02 -6.85 0.65
N ASN A 70 -6.16 -6.98 1.35
CA ASN A 70 -7.05 -5.85 1.62
C ASN A 70 -6.39 -4.79 2.50
N ALA A 71 -5.67 -5.22 3.55
CA ALA A 71 -4.92 -4.33 4.44
C ALA A 71 -3.79 -3.61 3.68
N VAL A 72 -2.99 -4.36 2.91
CA VAL A 72 -1.91 -3.80 2.09
C VAL A 72 -2.45 -2.81 1.05
N SER A 73 -3.55 -3.16 0.36
CA SER A 73 -4.22 -2.26 -0.59
C SER A 73 -4.69 -0.97 0.09
N MET A 74 -5.19 -1.07 1.32
CA MET A 74 -5.54 0.10 2.12
C MET A 74 -4.31 0.95 2.49
N TYR A 75 -3.20 0.36 2.94
CA TYR A 75 -1.96 1.10 3.23
C TYR A 75 -1.39 1.80 2.00
N CYS A 76 -1.46 1.18 0.83
CA CYS A 76 -1.06 1.83 -0.43
C CYS A 76 -1.94 3.03 -0.77
N ARG A 77 -3.26 2.93 -0.56
CA ARG A 77 -4.19 4.06 -0.80
C ARG A 77 -3.99 5.20 0.17
N LEU A 78 -3.64 4.89 1.43
CA LEU A 78 -3.30 5.89 2.44
C LEU A 78 -1.91 6.49 2.25
N GLY A 79 -1.08 5.92 1.38
CA GLY A 79 0.30 6.36 1.15
C GLY A 79 1.27 5.92 2.24
N PHE A 80 0.88 5.00 3.12
CA PHE A 80 1.75 4.42 4.15
C PHE A 80 2.66 3.34 3.60
N ALA A 81 2.31 2.74 2.47
CA ALA A 81 3.07 1.65 1.86
C ALA A 81 3.10 1.78 0.34
N HIS A 82 4.10 1.20 -0.29
CA HIS A 82 4.18 1.10 -1.75
C HIS A 82 4.70 -0.29 -2.14
N LYS A 83 4.32 -0.76 -3.33
CA LYS A 83 4.87 -2.02 -3.84
C LYS A 83 6.31 -1.77 -4.31
N LYS A 84 7.22 -2.62 -3.84
CA LYS A 84 8.64 -2.57 -4.18
C LYS A 84 8.82 -2.77 -5.68
N GLY A 85 9.71 -1.97 -6.28
CA GLY A 85 9.95 -2.03 -7.72
C GLY A 85 8.79 -1.51 -8.58
N GLN A 86 7.80 -0.81 -8.01
CA GLN A 86 6.82 -0.06 -8.81
C GLN A 86 7.51 1.07 -9.57
N VAL A 87 7.96 0.77 -10.78
CA VAL A 87 8.33 1.77 -11.77
C VAL A 87 7.05 2.13 -12.51
N ILE A 88 6.44 3.26 -12.15
CA ILE A 88 5.34 3.81 -12.93
C ILE A 88 5.92 4.21 -14.29
N ASN A 89 5.60 3.45 -15.33
CA ASN A 89 5.96 3.82 -16.68
C ASN A 89 5.13 5.05 -17.08
N LEU A 90 5.77 6.21 -17.04
CA LEU A 90 5.13 7.51 -17.30
C LEU A 90 4.60 7.63 -18.73
N ASP A 91 5.12 6.83 -19.66
CA ASP A 91 4.68 6.82 -21.06
C ASP A 91 3.37 6.05 -21.24
N GLN A 92 3.07 5.10 -20.35
CA GLN A 92 1.81 4.35 -20.34
C GLN A 92 0.68 5.04 -19.56
N LEU A 93 0.94 6.20 -18.94
CA LEU A 93 -0.11 6.94 -18.24
C LEU A 93 -1.15 7.47 -19.23
N HIS A 94 -2.43 7.37 -18.85
CA HIS A 94 -3.51 8.03 -19.57
C HIS A 94 -3.24 9.54 -19.64
N SER A 95 -3.56 10.16 -20.78
CA SER A 95 -3.23 11.56 -21.08
C SER A 95 -3.70 12.54 -19.99
N SER A 96 -4.86 12.27 -19.35
CA SER A 96 -5.40 13.09 -18.27
C SER A 96 -4.55 13.11 -16.99
N TRP A 97 -3.64 12.15 -16.81
CA TRP A 97 -2.79 12.03 -15.63
C TRP A 97 -1.44 12.74 -15.78
N LYS A 98 -1.04 13.10 -17.01
CA LYS A 98 0.29 13.67 -17.30
C LYS A 98 0.56 15.01 -16.62
N ASN A 99 -0.49 15.77 -16.30
CA ASN A 99 -0.40 17.08 -15.68
C ASN A 99 -0.74 17.07 -14.18
N VAL A 100 -0.95 15.89 -13.57
CA VAL A 100 -1.33 15.81 -12.16
C VAL A 100 -0.09 16.08 -11.27
N PRO A 101 -0.16 16.98 -10.28
CA PRO A 101 0.99 17.37 -9.46
C PRO A 101 1.70 16.21 -8.75
N SER A 102 0.97 15.17 -8.36
CA SER A 102 1.54 13.97 -7.73
C SER A 102 2.42 13.15 -8.69
N VAL A 103 2.10 13.13 -9.99
CA VAL A 103 2.92 12.46 -11.02
C VAL A 103 4.24 13.20 -11.24
N ASN A 104 4.25 14.53 -11.10
CA ASN A 104 5.47 15.32 -11.21
C ASN A 104 6.44 15.10 -10.04
N ARG A 105 5.94 14.74 -8.85
CA ARG A 105 6.78 14.36 -7.70
C ARG A 105 7.52 13.04 -7.92
N LEU A 106 6.87 12.07 -8.57
CA LEU A 106 7.49 10.78 -8.91
C LEU A 106 8.67 10.94 -9.90
N LYS A 107 8.63 11.95 -10.77
CA LYS A 107 9.74 12.28 -11.68
C LYS A 107 10.99 12.82 -10.95
N GLY A 108 10.83 13.45 -9.79
CA GLY A 108 11.94 14.07 -9.04
C GLY A 108 12.69 13.12 -8.10
N GLY A 109 12.17 11.91 -7.86
CA GLY A 109 12.76 10.93 -6.93
C GLY A 109 13.70 9.90 -7.57
N VAL A 110 13.89 9.95 -8.89
CA VAL A 110 14.86 9.08 -9.57
C VAL A 110 16.25 9.69 -9.43
N SER A 111 16.88 9.47 -8.28
CA SER A 111 18.33 9.61 -8.16
C SER A 111 18.99 8.40 -8.85
N PRO A 112 19.88 8.61 -9.83
CA PRO A 112 20.66 7.52 -10.40
C PRO A 112 21.83 7.21 -9.47
N CYS A 113 21.79 6.04 -8.83
CA CYS A 113 22.96 5.38 -8.25
C CYS A 113 22.89 3.88 -8.58
#